data_AF-A0A356MQE1-F1
#
_entry.id   AF-A0A356MQE1-F1
#
_cell.length_a   1.000
_cell.length_b   1.000
_cell.length_c   1.000
_cell.angle_alpha   90.00
_cell.angle_beta   90.00
_cell.angle_gamma   90.00
#
_symmetry.space_group_name_H-M   'P 1'
#
loop_
_entity.id
_entity.type
_entity.pdbx_description
1 polymer ?
#
loop_
_entity_poly.entity_id
_entity_poly.type
_entity_poly.pdbx_seq_one_letter_code
_entity_poly.pdbx_strand_id
1 'polypeptide(L)' 'MLINAWKWEGTGNAFILMDRRDWPALPSFERIASMCDALNGVGADGLIFFQPLHGELGGLPCSEWEMD' A
#
# COMPACT_ATOMS: atom_id res chain seq x y z
N MET A 1 13.93 3.44 7.92
CA MET A 1 13.16 2.29 7.38
C MET A 1 13.00 2.52 5.89
N LEU A 2 13.48 1.60 5.06
CA LEU A 2 13.25 1.64 3.62
C LEU A 2 11.92 0.95 3.35
N ILE A 3 11.06 1.62 2.60
CA ILE A 3 9.72 1.12 2.24
C ILE A 3 9.70 0.95 0.73
N ASN A 4 9.36 -0.25 0.28
CA ASN A 4 9.06 -0.48 -1.14
C ASN A 4 7.68 0.11 -1.43
N ALA A 5 7.66 1.09 -2.33
CA ALA A 5 6.46 1.79 -2.74
C ALA A 5 6.42 1.92 -4.26
N TRP A 6 5.21 1.84 -4.81
CA TRP A 6 4.93 2.06 -6.22
C TRP A 6 3.87 3.15 -6.35
N LYS A 7 4.09 4.09 -7.25
CA LYS A 7 3.07 5.09 -7.58
C LYS A 7 2.26 4.59 -8.77
N TRP A 8 0.95 4.64 -8.63
CA TRP A 8 0.02 4.24 -9.68
C TRP A 8 -1.03 5.31 -9.85
N GLU A 9 -1.48 5.51 -11.09
CA GLU A 9 -2.50 6.50 -11.43
C GLU A 9 -3.49 5.87 -12.39
N GLY A 10 -4.77 6.11 -12.12
CA GLY A 10 -5.85 5.66 -12.98
C GLY A 10 -6.94 6.73 -13.05
N THR A 11 -7.25 7.18 -14.28
CA THR A 11 -8.32 8.16 -14.54
C THR A 11 -8.19 9.47 -13.76
N GLY A 12 -6.96 9.90 -13.47
CA GLY A 12 -6.67 11.11 -12.71
C GLY A 12 -6.61 10.94 -11.20
N ASN A 13 -6.84 9.74 -10.66
CA ASN A 13 -6.62 9.42 -9.25
C ASN A 13 -5.27 8.73 -9.06
N ALA A 14 -4.41 9.29 -8.22
CA ALA A 14 -3.10 8.76 -7.89
C ALA A 14 -3.10 8.06 -6.53
N PHE A 15 -2.49 6.88 -6.50
CA PHE A 15 -2.31 6.07 -5.30
C PHE A 15 -0.84 5.69 -5.11
N ILE A 16 -0.44 5.57 -3.85
CA ILE A 16 0.84 4.97 -3.49
C ILE A 16 0.56 3.58 -2.92
N LEU A 17 1.03 2.56 -3.63
CA LEU A 17 0.92 1.18 -3.20
C LEU A 17 2.16 0.84 -2.37
N MET A 18 1.94 0.29 -1.18
CA MET A 18 3.02 -0.11 -0.28
C MET A 18 2.84 -1.54 0.18
N ASP A 19 3.95 -2.27 0.18
CA ASP A 19 4.01 -3.61 0.74
C ASP A 19 4.21 -3.54 2.26
N ARG A 20 3.18 -3.96 3.00
CA ARG A 20 3.18 -3.96 4.47
C ARG A 20 3.29 -5.36 5.08
N ARG A 21 3.67 -6.38 4.30
CA ARG A 21 3.73 -7.77 4.79
C ARG A 21 4.59 -7.93 6.05
N ASP A 22 5.68 -7.15 6.15
CA ASP A 22 6.63 -7.22 7.27
C ASP A 22 6.45 -6.08 8.30
N TRP A 23 5.34 -5.34 8.25
CA TRP A 23 5.18 -4.15 9.10
C TRP A 23 4.50 -4.49 10.42
N PRO A 24 5.07 -4.08 11.57
CA PRO A 24 4.47 -4.36 12.87
C PRO A 24 3.20 -3.54 13.14
N ALA A 25 3.05 -2.38 12.50
CA ALA A 25 1.89 -1.49 12.67
C ALA A 25 1.70 -0.58 11.46
N LEU A 26 0.47 -0.07 11.29
CA LEU A 26 0.19 0.97 10.32
C LEU A 26 0.80 2.32 10.75
N PRO A 27 1.25 3.16 9.81
CA PRO A 27 1.67 4.52 10.13
C PRO A 27 0.50 5.34 10.70
N SER A 28 0.81 6.35 11.51
CA SER A 28 -0.21 7.28 11.99
C SER A 28 -0.85 8.04 10.84
N PHE A 29 -2.07 8.53 11.04
CA PHE A 29 -2.77 9.37 10.07
C PHE A 29 -1.93 10.56 9.61
N GLU A 30 -1.25 11.23 10.54
CA GLU A 30 -0.36 12.37 10.24
C GLU A 30 0.77 11.97 9.29
N ARG A 31 1.33 10.76 9.49
CA ARG A 31 2.39 10.23 8.63
C ARG A 31 1.85 9.91 7.23
N ILE A 32 0.68 9.30 7.14
CA ILE A 32 -0.02 9.02 5.88
C ILE A 32 -0.29 10.34 5.13
N ALA A 33 -0.85 11.34 5.82
CA ALA A 33 -1.11 12.66 5.24
C ALA A 33 0.17 13.34 4.72
N SER A 34 1.27 13.26 5.48
CA SER A 34 2.56 13.80 5.03
C SER A 34 3.12 13.12 3.78
N MET A 35 2.80 11.83 3.57
CA MET A 35 3.21 11.09 2.36
C MET A 35 2.37 11.49 1.14
N CYS A 36 1.08 11.74 1.35
CA CYS A 36 0.14 12.20 0.33
C CYS A 36 0.35 13.66 -0.09
N ASP A 37 1.04 14.47 0.72
CA ASP A 37 1.36 15.87 0.41
C ASP A 37 2.09 15.98 -0.94
N ALA A 38 1.58 16.84 -1.82
CA ALA A 38 2.10 16.99 -3.19
C ALA A 38 3.40 17.82 -3.28
N LEU A 39 3.72 18.61 -2.26
CA LEU A 39 4.87 19.53 -2.27
C LEU A 39 6.06 18.95 -1.50
N ASN A 40 5.80 18.24 -0.41
CA ASN A 40 6.79 17.74 0.54
C ASN A 40 6.81 16.21 0.62
N GLY A 41 5.81 15.54 0.04
CA GLY A 41 5.67 14.09 0.01
C GLY A 41 5.79 13.52 -1.40
N VAL A 42 5.18 12.34 -1.60
CA VAL A 42 5.17 11.63 -2.90
C VAL A 42 4.01 12.13 -3.79
N GLY A 43 3.01 12.79 -3.19
CA GLY A 43 1.86 13.37 -3.87
C GLY A 43 0.90 12.33 -4.43
N ALA A 44 -0.15 12.01 -3.67
CA ALA A 44 -1.19 11.07 -4.08
C ALA A 44 -2.50 11.34 -3.33
N ASP A 45 -3.61 10.95 -3.92
CA ASP A 45 -4.94 11.06 -3.31
C ASP A 45 -5.13 10.07 -2.15
N GLY A 46 -4.40 8.95 -2.18
CA GLY A 46 -4.41 7.96 -1.12
C GLY A 46 -3.28 6.94 -1.15
N LEU A 47 -3.26 6.08 -0.14
CA LEU A 47 -2.32 4.98 -0.01
C LEU A 47 -3.07 3.63 0.04
N ILE A 48 -2.53 2.63 -0.66
CA ILE A 48 -3.05 1.27 -0.68
C ILE A 48 -2.00 0.36 -0.07
N PHE A 49 -2.40 -0.43 0.93
CA PHE A 49 -1.49 -1.33 1.62
C PHE A 49 -1.81 -2.80 1.34
N PHE A 50 -0.86 -3.52 0.76
CA PHE A 50 -1.01 -4.96 0.54
C PHE A 50 -0.88 -5.73 1.85
N GLN A 51 -1.95 -6.41 2.26
CA GLN A 51 -1.92 -7.40 3.33
C GLN A 51 -2.48 -8.73 2.83
N PRO A 52 -2.02 -9.85 3.38
CA PRO A 52 -2.69 -11.12 3.17
C PRO A 52 -4.13 -11.04 3.71
N LEU A 53 -5.08 -11.58 2.94
CA LEU A 53 -6.52 -11.60 3.27
C LEU A 53 -6.83 -12.51 4.48
N HIS A 54 -5.98 -13.50 4.73
CA HIS A 54 -6.04 -14.39 5.87
C HIS A 54 -4.71 -14.35 6.62
N GLY A 55 -4.74 -14.34 7.96
CA GLY A 55 -3.53 -14.45 8.81
C GLY A 55 -2.81 -15.79 8.72
N GLU A 56 -3.03 -16.55 7.64
CA GLU A 56 -2.42 -17.85 7.40
C GLU A 56 -1.03 -17.66 6.78
N LEU A 57 -0.01 -17.90 7.60
CA LEU A 57 1.40 -17.94 7.21
C LEU A 57 1.75 -19.06 6.20
N GLY A 58 0.76 -19.83 5.71
CA GLY A 58 0.94 -20.98 4.83
C GLY A 58 0.16 -20.95 3.51
N GLY A 59 -0.61 -19.89 3.23
CA GLY A 59 -1.48 -19.78 2.04
C GLY A 59 -0.82 -19.22 0.78
N LEU A 60 0.52 -19.25 0.69
CA LEU A 60 1.26 -18.77 -0.48
C LEU A 60 2.11 -19.91 -1.09
N PRO A 61 2.16 -20.03 -2.43
CA PRO A 61 1.46 -19.20 -3.40
C PRO A 61 -0.01 -19.61 -3.56
N CYS A 62 -0.93 -18.64 -3.56
CA CYS A 62 -2.32 -18.87 -3.97
C CYS A 62 -2.28 -19.23 -5.47
N SER A 63 -2.52 -20.50 -5.79
CA SER A 63 -2.49 -21.03 -7.17
C SER A 63 -3.74 -20.66 -7.96
N GLU A 64 -4.79 -20.20 -7.27
CA GLU A 64 -6.07 -19.87 -7.86
C GLU A 64 -6.32 -18.37 -7.67
N TRP A 65 -6.38 -17.67 -8.80
CA TRP A 65 -6.79 -16.27 -8.88
C TRP A 65 -8.10 -16.27 -9.65
N GLU A 66 -9.22 -16.09 -8.96
CA GLU A 66 -10.50 -15.84 -9.61
C GLU A 66 -10.68 -14.31 -9.69
N MET A 67 -10.55 -13.78 -10.90
CA MET A 67 -10.95 -12.41 -11.25
C MET A 67 -12.26 -12.53 -12.03
N ASP A 68 -13.38 -12.38 -11.32
CA ASP A 68 -14.63 -11.91 -11.92
C ASP A 68 -14.69 -10.38 -11.83
#